data_AF-A0A9E8NCQ2-F1
#
_entry.id   AF-A0A9E8NCQ2-F1
#
_cell.length_a   1.000
_cell.length_b   1.000
_cell.length_c   1.000
_cell.angle_alpha   90.00
_cell.angle_beta   90.00
_cell.angle_gamma   90.00
#
_symmetry.space_group_name_H-M   'P 1'
#
loop_
_entity.id
_entity.type
_entity.pdbx_description
1 polymer ?
#
loop_
_entity_poly.entity_id
_entity_poly.type
_entity_poly.pdbx_seq_one_letter_code
_entity_poly.pdbx_strand_id
1 'polypeptide(L)'
;MGSLTTIFSLYKYYPSRGGCEKYILLRTNKPSYPNYSQTLEDLAYDIEHKKRNLLLTLFLAKYEKSIIQDPVLIGELHEYPIGSETLYGNQGLVDIPIVFMASEKGFPWFVLGGFDNVEDFNRELLQDDELLALSPVGEASQVAATLVTENDFDLSSIKYYQVEDLRDI
;
A
#
# COMPACT_ATOMS: atom_id res chain seq x y z
N MET A 1 12.57 -18.42 9.14
CA MET A 1 12.25 -18.02 7.76
C MET A 1 11.78 -16.57 7.83
N GLY A 2 12.52 -15.60 7.28
CA GLY A 2 12.00 -14.24 7.20
C GLY A 2 10.97 -14.14 6.06
N SER A 3 9.78 -13.62 6.36
CA SER A 3 8.75 -13.34 5.39
C SER A 3 9.04 -12.01 4.68
N LEU A 4 8.55 -11.86 3.45
CA LEU A 4 8.41 -10.55 2.82
C LEU A 4 7.37 -9.76 3.61
N THR A 5 7.60 -8.46 3.81
CA THR A 5 6.60 -7.57 4.40
C THR A 5 5.82 -6.94 3.27
N THR A 6 4.53 -7.24 3.18
CA THR A 6 3.63 -6.56 2.23
C THR A 6 3.30 -5.16 2.76
N ILE A 7 3.35 -4.16 1.88
CA ILE A 7 3.03 -2.77 2.19
C ILE A 7 1.89 -2.32 1.31
N PHE A 8 0.88 -1.73 1.93
CA PHE A 8 -0.27 -1.13 1.28
C PHE A 8 -0.15 0.39 1.38
N SER A 9 -0.03 1.08 0.25
CA SER A 9 0.11 2.53 0.20
C SER A 9 -1.05 3.15 -0.59
N LEU A 10 -1.88 3.95 0.09
CA LEU A 10 -3.02 4.61 -0.53
C LEU A 10 -2.63 6.00 -1.04
N TYR A 11 -2.76 6.21 -2.34
CA TYR A 11 -2.55 7.49 -3.00
C TYR A 11 -3.86 8.09 -3.47
N LYS A 12 -3.89 9.42 -3.49
CA LYS A 12 -4.99 10.23 -3.99
C LYS A 12 -4.52 11.15 -5.10
N TYR A 13 -5.27 11.23 -6.18
CA TYR A 13 -4.90 12.07 -7.33
C TYR A 13 -6.14 12.63 -8.04
N TYR A 14 -5.92 13.65 -8.87
CA TYR A 14 -6.98 14.35 -9.60
C TYR A 14 -6.69 14.33 -11.11
N PRO A 15 -7.50 13.59 -11.91
CA PRO A 15 -7.36 13.57 -13.36
C PRO A 15 -7.71 14.92 -14.01
N SER A 16 -6.95 15.33 -15.03
CA SER A 16 -7.09 16.66 -15.66
C SER A 16 -8.38 16.89 -16.45
N ARG A 17 -9.10 15.84 -16.84
CA ARG A 17 -10.30 15.96 -17.69
C ARG A 17 -11.58 16.04 -16.85
N GLY A 18 -11.65 17.02 -15.95
CA GLY A 18 -12.83 17.22 -15.09
C GLY A 18 -13.18 15.99 -14.26
N GLY A 19 -12.17 15.17 -13.93
CA GLY A 19 -12.35 13.95 -13.17
C GLY A 19 -12.60 14.26 -11.70
N CYS A 20 -13.45 13.46 -11.07
CA CYS A 20 -13.50 13.40 -9.62
C CYS A 20 -12.15 12.92 -9.07
N GLU A 21 -11.92 13.21 -7.80
CA GLU A 21 -10.86 12.60 -7.00
C GLU A 21 -10.85 11.08 -7.19
N LYS A 22 -9.65 10.51 -7.38
CA LYS A 22 -9.44 9.07 -7.53
C LYS A 22 -8.40 8.58 -6.55
N TYR A 23 -8.48 7.29 -6.25
CA TYR A 23 -7.61 6.62 -5.31
C TYR A 23 -6.89 5.44 -5.97
N ILE A 24 -5.63 5.25 -5.61
CA ILE A 24 -4.81 4.11 -6.03
C ILE A 24 -4.30 3.43 -4.76
N LEU A 25 -4.56 2.14 -4.62
CA LEU A 25 -3.96 1.34 -3.57
C LEU A 25 -2.81 0.54 -4.15
N LEU A 26 -1.58 0.92 -3.83
CA LEU A 26 -0.39 0.16 -4.24
C LEU A 26 -0.13 -0.94 -3.22
N ARG A 27 0.14 -2.15 -3.71
CA ARG A 27 0.63 -3.28 -2.92
C ARG A 27 2.03 -3.67 -3.38
N THR A 28 3.01 -3.41 -2.52
CA THR A 28 4.42 -3.73 -2.73
C THR A 28 4.91 -4.73 -1.68
N ASN A 29 6.04 -5.38 -1.96
CA ASN A 29 6.72 -6.27 -1.04
C ASN A 29 8.10 -5.71 -0.72
N LYS A 30 8.32 -5.46 0.57
CA LYS A 30 9.62 -5.13 1.13
C LYS A 30 10.44 -6.41 1.35
N PRO A 31 11.68 -6.49 0.83
CA PRO A 31 12.57 -7.62 1.07
C PRO A 31 12.79 -7.87 2.57
N SER A 32 12.97 -9.12 2.95
CA SER A 32 13.35 -9.46 4.32
C SER A 32 14.81 -9.11 4.58
N TYR A 33 15.13 -8.71 5.81
CA TYR A 33 16.49 -8.43 6.27
C TYR A 33 16.71 -9.02 7.67
N PRO A 34 17.96 -9.30 8.06
CA PRO A 34 18.28 -9.65 9.43
C PRO A 34 18.08 -8.45 10.37
N ASN A 35 17.45 -8.69 11.52
CA ASN A 35 17.17 -7.66 12.53
C ASN A 35 18.41 -7.06 13.22
N TYR A 36 19.61 -7.57 12.91
CA TYR A 36 20.87 -7.07 13.46
C TYR A 36 21.61 -6.10 12.51
N SER A 37 21.09 -5.84 11.31
CA SER A 37 21.77 -4.99 10.31
C SER A 37 20.91 -3.83 9.83
N GLN A 38 21.23 -2.63 10.33
CA GLN A 38 20.58 -1.39 9.88
C GLN A 38 20.81 -1.14 8.38
N THR A 39 22.00 -1.44 7.86
CA THR A 39 22.31 -1.21 6.45
C THR A 39 21.41 -2.05 5.53
N LEU A 40 21.09 -3.28 5.92
CA LEU A 40 20.22 -4.16 5.15
C LEU A 40 18.75 -3.77 5.31
N GLU A 41 18.36 -3.27 6.47
CA GLU A 41 17.05 -2.64 6.68
C GLU A 41 16.86 -1.44 5.75
N ASP A 42 17.79 -0.49 5.76
CA ASP A 42 17.76 0.72 4.94
C ASP A 42 17.68 0.35 3.45
N LEU A 43 18.45 -0.65 3.02
CA LEU A 43 18.41 -1.16 1.64
C LEU A 43 17.06 -1.79 1.29
N ALA A 44 16.45 -2.54 2.20
CA ALA A 44 15.13 -3.13 1.98
C ALA A 44 14.05 -2.04 1.81
N TYR A 45 14.10 -0.98 2.63
CA TYR A 45 13.24 0.20 2.47
C TYR A 45 13.47 0.91 1.13
N ASP A 46 14.72 1.12 0.74
CA ASP A 46 15.08 1.76 -0.52
C ASP A 46 14.55 0.98 -1.75
N ILE A 47 14.64 -0.35 -1.70
CA ILE A 47 14.13 -1.22 -2.77
C ILE A 47 12.61 -1.08 -2.86
N GLU A 48 11.89 -1.18 -1.75
CA GLU A 48 10.43 -1.06 -1.74
C GLU A 48 9.99 0.33 -2.23
N HIS A 49 10.61 1.40 -1.73
CA HIS A 49 10.28 2.77 -2.13
C HIS A 49 10.50 3.00 -3.63
N LYS A 50 11.58 2.44 -4.21
CA LYS A 50 11.81 2.48 -5.66
C LYS A 50 10.74 1.73 -6.45
N LYS A 51 10.32 0.55 -5.98
CA LYS A 51 9.23 -0.22 -6.59
C LYS A 51 7.92 0.54 -6.55
N ARG A 52 7.55 1.08 -5.39
CA ARG A 52 6.33 1.87 -5.19
C ARG A 52 6.26 3.06 -6.13
N ASN A 53 7.34 3.84 -6.21
CA ASN A 53 7.40 5.00 -7.10
C ASN A 53 7.36 4.61 -8.58
N LEU A 54 8.02 3.53 -8.97
CA LEU A 54 7.98 3.04 -10.34
C LEU A 54 6.56 2.56 -10.71
N LEU A 55 5.92 1.78 -9.85
CA LEU A 55 4.53 1.33 -10.04
C LEU A 55 3.57 2.50 -10.21
N LEU A 56 3.65 3.49 -9.32
CA LEU A 56 2.83 4.70 -9.40
C LEU A 56 3.04 5.43 -10.73
N THR A 57 4.30 5.59 -11.13
CA THR A 57 4.67 6.26 -12.39
C THR A 57 4.13 5.50 -13.61
N LEU A 58 4.31 4.18 -13.65
CA LEU A 58 3.86 3.34 -14.75
C LEU A 58 2.33 3.30 -14.84
N PHE A 59 1.64 3.22 -13.71
CA PHE A 59 0.19 3.29 -13.67
C PHE A 59 -0.33 4.60 -14.24
N LEU A 60 0.18 5.73 -13.76
CA LEU A 60 -0.27 7.04 -14.21
C LEU A 60 0.05 7.26 -15.69
N ALA A 61 1.25 6.90 -16.14
CA ALA A 61 1.62 7.02 -17.55
C ALA A 61 0.71 6.20 -18.48
N LYS A 62 0.28 5.01 -18.04
CA LYS A 62 -0.53 4.09 -18.85
C LYS A 62 -2.03 4.45 -18.83
N TYR A 63 -2.58 4.73 -17.66
CA TYR A 63 -4.03 4.86 -17.44
C TYR A 63 -4.49 6.31 -17.28
N GLU A 64 -3.62 7.20 -16.82
CA GLU A 64 -3.95 8.58 -16.45
C GLU A 64 -3.03 9.57 -17.14
N LYS A 65 -3.25 9.73 -18.46
CA LYS A 65 -2.40 10.51 -19.38
C LYS A 65 -2.21 11.99 -18.99
N SER A 66 -3.00 12.51 -18.06
CA SER A 66 -2.83 13.86 -17.51
C SER A 66 -3.49 13.94 -16.14
N ILE A 67 -2.69 14.30 -15.14
CA ILE A 67 -3.13 14.63 -13.78
C ILE A 67 -2.91 16.13 -13.52
N ILE A 68 -3.77 16.73 -12.71
CA ILE A 68 -3.73 18.17 -12.39
C ILE A 68 -2.60 18.45 -11.39
N GLN A 69 -2.32 17.47 -10.53
CA GLN A 69 -1.36 17.55 -9.44
C GLN A 69 -0.71 16.19 -9.23
N ASP A 70 0.46 16.20 -8.61
CA ASP A 70 1.13 14.98 -8.19
C ASP A 70 0.24 14.19 -7.21
N PRO A 71 0.25 12.84 -7.29
CA PRO A 71 -0.47 12.01 -6.35
C PRO A 71 0.04 12.26 -4.93
N VAL A 72 -0.89 12.35 -3.99
CA VAL A 72 -0.60 12.57 -2.57
C VAL A 72 -0.78 11.24 -1.84
N LEU A 73 0.25 10.83 -1.10
CA LEU A 73 0.14 9.69 -0.19
C LEU A 73 -0.80 10.05 0.96
N ILE A 74 -1.81 9.22 1.18
CA ILE A 74 -2.80 9.35 2.25
C ILE A 74 -2.36 8.57 3.48
N GLY A 75 -1.88 7.35 3.28
CA GLY A 75 -1.34 6.54 4.35
C GLY A 75 -0.82 5.19 3.90
N GLU A 76 -0.17 4.51 4.83
CA GLU A 76 0.46 3.21 4.67
C GLU A 76 0.06 2.26 5.81
N LEU A 77 -0.19 1.01 5.46
CA LEU A 77 -0.35 -0.11 6.38
C LEU A 77 0.59 -1.21 5.96
N HIS A 78 1.30 -1.78 6.92
CA HIS A 78 2.19 -2.91 6.69
C HIS A 78 1.48 -4.20 7.14
N GLU A 79 1.66 -5.23 6.33
CA GLU A 79 1.24 -6.61 6.56
C GLU A 79 -0.25 -6.89 6.39
N TYR A 80 -1.09 -6.56 7.38
CA TYR A 80 -2.42 -7.16 7.52
C TYR A 80 -3.54 -6.12 7.50
N PRO A 81 -4.00 -5.67 6.31
CA PRO A 81 -5.30 -5.00 6.20
C PRO A 81 -6.43 -5.91 6.68
N ILE A 82 -7.46 -5.27 7.21
CA ILE A 82 -8.67 -5.93 7.68
C ILE A 82 -9.48 -6.40 6.47
N GLY A 83 -9.90 -7.66 6.48
CA GLY A 83 -10.84 -8.17 5.50
C GLY A 83 -10.32 -8.27 4.05
N SER A 84 -11.12 -8.99 3.25
CA SER A 84 -10.98 -9.27 1.82
C SER A 84 -9.67 -9.91 1.35
N GLU A 85 -9.74 -11.22 1.04
CA GLU A 85 -8.71 -11.96 0.29
C GLU A 85 -8.32 -11.28 -1.04
N THR A 86 -9.19 -10.41 -1.59
CA THR A 86 -8.93 -9.65 -2.80
C THR A 86 -7.69 -8.75 -2.67
N LEU A 87 -7.42 -8.20 -1.48
CA LEU A 87 -6.22 -7.40 -1.22
C LEU A 87 -4.93 -8.21 -1.37
N TYR A 88 -5.02 -9.54 -1.22
CA TYR A 88 -3.92 -10.50 -1.40
C TYR A 88 -3.99 -11.25 -2.73
N GLY A 89 -4.95 -10.93 -3.59
CA GLY A 89 -5.11 -11.56 -4.90
C GLY A 89 -3.87 -11.41 -5.79
N ASN A 90 -3.64 -12.39 -6.67
CA ASN A 90 -2.53 -12.34 -7.62
C ASN A 90 -2.72 -11.34 -8.76
N GLN A 91 -3.97 -10.87 -8.96
CA GLN A 91 -4.36 -9.92 -9.99
C GLN A 91 -4.65 -8.56 -9.36
N GLY A 92 -4.00 -7.51 -9.84
CA GLY A 92 -4.38 -6.12 -9.54
C GLY A 92 -5.20 -5.53 -10.68
N LEU A 93 -5.07 -4.21 -10.85
CA LEU A 93 -5.83 -3.39 -11.80
C LEU A 93 -7.35 -3.56 -11.68
N VAL A 94 -7.81 -3.71 -10.44
CA VAL A 94 -9.22 -3.89 -10.09
C VAL A 94 -9.64 -2.78 -9.13
N ASP A 95 -10.80 -2.21 -9.37
CA ASP A 95 -11.41 -1.26 -8.44
C ASP A 95 -12.04 -2.02 -7.28
N ILE A 96 -11.62 -1.69 -6.06
CA ILE A 96 -12.10 -2.30 -4.84
C ILE A 96 -12.59 -1.22 -3.86
N PRO A 97 -13.66 -1.49 -3.11
CA PRO A 97 -14.04 -0.65 -2.00
C PRO A 97 -13.06 -0.88 -0.85
N ILE A 98 -12.56 0.21 -0.30
CA ILE A 98 -11.67 0.19 0.85
C ILE A 98 -12.18 1.15 1.92
N VAL A 99 -11.93 0.79 3.17
CA VAL A 99 -12.17 1.64 4.33
C VAL A 99 -10.83 1.86 5.02
N PHE A 100 -10.54 3.11 5.38
CA PHE A 100 -9.31 3.45 6.10
C PHE A 100 -9.55 4.48 7.20
N MET A 101 -8.69 4.49 8.22
CA MET A 101 -8.76 5.42 9.34
C MET A 101 -7.37 5.81 9.80
N ALA A 102 -7.14 7.10 10.07
CA ALA A 102 -5.84 7.60 10.50
C ALA A 102 -5.40 6.99 11.84
N SER A 103 -4.10 7.02 12.13
CA SER A 103 -3.52 6.56 13.40
C SER A 103 -2.98 7.74 14.22
N GLU A 104 -3.06 7.64 15.55
CA GLU A 104 -2.38 8.55 16.49
C GLU A 104 -0.85 8.49 16.38
N LYS A 105 -0.29 7.44 15.77
CA LYS A 105 1.14 7.34 15.48
C LYS A 105 1.62 8.34 14.42
N GLY A 106 0.69 9.07 13.80
CA GLY A 106 0.97 10.12 12.84
C GLY A 106 1.24 9.58 11.43
N PHE A 107 1.41 10.51 10.48
CA PHE A 107 1.67 10.18 9.08
C PHE A 107 2.98 9.39 8.93
N PRO A 108 3.02 8.32 8.10
CA PRO A 108 1.98 7.89 7.15
C PRO A 108 1.00 6.83 7.68
N TRP A 109 0.98 6.51 8.97
CA TRP A 109 0.30 5.32 9.47
C TRP A 109 -1.22 5.43 9.47
N PHE A 110 -1.89 4.38 8.99
CA PHE A 110 -3.34 4.22 9.08
C PHE A 110 -3.74 2.76 9.34
N VAL A 111 -5.01 2.52 9.62
CA VAL A 111 -5.64 1.20 9.46
C VAL A 111 -6.39 1.18 8.13
N LEU A 112 -6.42 0.04 7.46
CA LEU A 112 -6.99 -0.14 6.14
C LEU A 112 -7.69 -1.50 6.08
N GLY A 113 -8.79 -1.59 5.36
CA GLY A 113 -9.43 -2.85 5.04
C GLY A 113 -10.24 -2.83 3.76
N GLY A 114 -10.47 -4.00 3.18
CA GLY A 114 -11.30 -4.18 1.99
C GLY A 114 -12.75 -4.47 2.38
N PHE A 115 -13.58 -3.43 2.49
CA PHE A 115 -14.97 -3.54 2.93
C PHE A 115 -15.92 -2.72 2.07
N ASP A 116 -17.13 -3.25 1.88
CA ASP A 116 -18.22 -2.56 1.20
C ASP A 116 -18.89 -1.48 2.07
N ASN A 117 -18.63 -1.45 3.38
CA ASN A 117 -19.17 -0.45 4.29
C ASN A 117 -18.29 -0.26 5.55
N VAL A 118 -18.42 0.91 6.17
CA VAL A 118 -17.69 1.31 7.38
C VAL A 118 -18.11 0.54 8.63
N GLU A 119 -19.36 0.10 8.74
CA GLU A 119 -19.87 -0.60 9.92
C GLU A 119 -19.20 -1.97 10.11
N ASP A 120 -19.06 -2.72 9.03
CA ASP A 120 -18.38 -4.01 9.01
C ASP A 120 -16.89 -3.86 9.32
N PHE A 121 -16.24 -2.86 8.73
CA PHE A 121 -14.85 -2.53 9.02
C PHE A 121 -14.64 -2.23 10.52
N ASN A 122 -15.47 -1.36 11.11
CA ASN A 122 -15.36 -1.01 12.53
C ASN A 122 -15.62 -2.22 13.44
N ARG A 123 -16.57 -3.09 13.07
CA ARG A 123 -16.85 -4.30 13.85
C ARG A 123 -15.66 -5.25 13.89
N GLU A 124 -14.96 -5.43 12.77
CA GLU A 124 -13.75 -6.26 12.71
C GLU A 124 -12.55 -5.58 13.38
N LEU A 125 -12.36 -4.26 13.19
CA LEU A 125 -11.31 -3.50 13.86
C LEU A 125 -11.40 -3.60 15.39
N LEU A 126 -12.61 -3.59 15.96
CA LEU A 126 -12.82 -3.74 17.40
C LEU A 126 -12.49 -5.14 17.95
N GLN A 127 -12.26 -6.12 17.07
CA GLN A 127 -11.89 -7.49 17.42
C GLN A 127 -10.40 -7.78 17.17
N ASP A 128 -9.65 -6.81 16.61
CA ASP A 128 -8.24 -6.96 16.26
C ASP A 128 -7.36 -6.09 17.19
N ASP A 129 -6.78 -6.73 18.21
CA ASP A 129 -5.93 -6.07 19.19
C ASP A 129 -4.65 -5.46 18.58
N GLU A 130 -4.11 -6.05 17.50
CA GLU A 130 -2.89 -5.57 16.84
C GLU A 130 -3.14 -4.26 16.10
N LEU A 131 -4.28 -4.17 15.41
CA LEU A 131 -4.67 -2.95 14.71
C LEU A 131 -5.18 -1.87 15.66
N LEU A 132 -5.82 -2.24 16.77
CA LEU A 132 -6.11 -1.29 17.84
C LEU A 132 -4.83 -0.74 18.50
N ALA A 133 -3.73 -1.49 18.49
CA ALA A 133 -2.42 -0.99 18.93
C ALA A 133 -1.80 0.05 17.98
N LEU A 134 -2.39 0.26 16.79
CA LEU A 134 -2.12 1.44 15.96
C LEU A 134 -2.86 2.69 16.45
N SER A 135 -3.70 2.60 17.48
CA SER A 135 -4.45 3.73 18.03
C SER A 135 -5.19 4.49 16.92
N PRO A 136 -6.11 3.83 16.19
CA PRO A 136 -6.79 4.46 15.08
C PRO A 136 -7.71 5.57 15.62
N VAL A 137 -7.74 6.73 14.93
CA VAL A 137 -8.47 7.93 15.33
C VAL A 137 -9.25 8.59 14.21
N GLY A 138 -10.28 9.33 14.61
CA GLY A 138 -11.19 10.01 13.69
C GLY A 138 -12.28 9.10 13.15
N GLU A 139 -12.95 9.56 12.09
CA GLU A 139 -13.96 8.76 11.38
C GLU A 139 -13.30 7.97 10.26
N ALA A 140 -13.70 6.71 10.12
CA ALA A 140 -13.27 5.88 8.99
C ALA A 140 -13.86 6.44 7.68
N SER A 141 -13.02 6.48 6.65
CA SER A 141 -13.37 6.96 5.32
C SER A 141 -13.47 5.78 4.36
N GLN A 142 -14.55 5.74 3.58
CA GLN A 142 -14.75 4.73 2.54
C GLN A 142 -14.54 5.34 1.15
N VAL A 143 -13.73 4.67 0.33
CA VAL A 143 -13.45 5.08 -1.05
C VAL A 143 -13.37 3.86 -1.97
N ALA A 144 -13.57 4.08 -3.28
CA ALA A 144 -13.19 3.11 -4.29
C ALA A 144 -11.75 3.40 -4.73
N ALA A 145 -10.87 2.40 -4.63
CA ALA A 145 -9.48 2.52 -5.04
C ALA A 145 -9.13 1.45 -6.08
N THR A 146 -8.33 1.83 -7.08
CA THR A 146 -7.75 0.84 -8.00
C THR A 146 -6.58 0.16 -7.30
N LEU A 147 -6.69 -1.13 -7.02
CA LEU A 147 -5.59 -1.95 -6.51
C LEU A 147 -4.55 -2.16 -7.61
N VAL A 148 -3.29 -1.87 -7.32
CA VAL A 148 -2.16 -2.07 -8.23
C VAL A 148 -1.06 -2.81 -7.49
N THR A 149 -0.51 -3.83 -8.13
CA THR A 149 0.43 -4.79 -7.55
C THR A 149 1.71 -4.86 -8.38
N GLU A 150 2.76 -5.44 -7.80
CA GLU A 150 4.02 -5.72 -8.52
C GLU A 150 3.85 -6.61 -9.76
N ASN A 151 2.75 -7.37 -9.87
CA ASN A 151 2.48 -8.25 -11.01
C ASN A 151 1.88 -7.52 -12.23
N ASP A 152 1.42 -6.29 -12.06
CA ASP A 152 0.69 -5.57 -13.12
C ASP A 152 1.62 -4.88 -14.14
N PHE A 153 2.92 -4.75 -13.79
CA PHE A 153 3.91 -4.04 -14.58
C PHE A 153 5.28 -4.72 -14.55
N ASP A 154 6.07 -4.48 -15.60
CA ASP A 154 7.46 -4.91 -15.62
C ASP A 154 8.34 -3.97 -14.76
N LEU A 155 8.80 -4.49 -13.62
CA LEU A 155 9.68 -3.78 -12.68
C LEU A 155 11.16 -4.18 -12.84
N SER A 156 11.53 -4.89 -13.90
CA SER A 156 12.90 -5.39 -14.13
C SER A 156 13.98 -4.29 -14.24
N SER A 157 13.58 -3.04 -14.49
CA SER A 157 14.48 -1.88 -14.47
C SER A 157 15.03 -1.58 -13.08
N ILE A 158 14.36 -2.05 -12.02
CA ILE A 158 14.90 -2.10 -10.66
C ILE A 158 15.86 -3.30 -10.62
N LYS A 159 17.02 -3.14 -11.25
CA LYS A 159 18.03 -4.21 -11.34
C LYS A 159 18.51 -4.63 -9.94
N TYR A 160 18.25 -5.89 -9.61
CA TYR A 160 19.03 -6.83 -8.80
C TYR A 160 19.73 -6.29 -7.54
N TYR A 161 19.00 -6.28 -6.43
CA TYR A 161 19.46 -7.06 -5.29
C TYR A 161 18.53 -8.26 -5.24
N GLN A 162 19.05 -9.48 -5.43
CA GLN A 162 18.19 -10.65 -5.34
C GLN A 162 17.51 -10.63 -3.97
N VAL A 163 16.19 -10.71 -4.00
CA VAL A 163 15.28 -10.65 -2.84
C VAL A 163 15.55 -11.80 -1.84
N GLU A 164 16.34 -12.79 -2.25
CA GLU A 164 16.74 -13.95 -1.47
C GLU A 164 18.05 -13.73 -0.68
N ASP A 165 18.88 -12.74 -1.03
CA ASP A 165 20.31 -12.70 -0.63
C ASP A 165 20.70 -11.60 0.36
N LEU A 166 19.80 -10.73 0.84
CA LEU A 166 20.17 -9.78 1.91
C LEU A 166 20.51 -10.48 3.24
N ARG A 167 20.36 -11.81 3.34
CA ARG A 167 20.77 -12.59 4.52
C ARG A 167 22.19 -13.13 4.40
N ASP A 168 22.73 -13.18 3.19
CA ASP A 168 24.04 -13.80 2.89
C ASP A 168 25.14 -12.75 2.66
N ILE A 169 24.84 -11.47 2.95
CA ILE A 169 25.79 -10.34 3.03
C ILE A 169 26.08 -10.03 4.50
#